data_AF-A0A0W7THQ7-F1
#
_entry.id   AF-A0A0W7THQ7-F1
#
_cell.length_a   1.000
_cell.length_b   1.000
_cell.length_c   1.000
_cell.angle_alpha   90.00
_cell.angle_beta   90.00
_cell.angle_gamma   90.00
#
_symmetry.space_group_name_H-M   'P 1'
#
loop_
_entity.id
_entity.type
_entity.pdbx_description
1 polymer ?
#
loop_
_entity_poly.entity_id
_entity_poly.type
_entity_poly.pdbx_seq_one_letter_code
_entity_poly.pdbx_strand_id
1 'polypeptide(L)'
;MSLKCTRCGYTWSPRHGTPMRCPSCKSTRWNKPEIRDKCLRCGAEWVQRSDDPPKYCPACHSSMWNKERKVFTCSKCGRTRILRSNSRGGLCPICDRYAQMHPRPIFGRGGPVPDGSARIGIGRSVRIWSSGDGLIINYIDNGRNYAYAYRDGKLIGTVKLDIWCRKEMVDLGRLVSGRPEPRDEHALSLLAESLEARSRSDAAAPAPEGADSLRERVLALSGEGMEPLPIALKLGITFSEVMDLLNSPPERPEDRGAPGNRSGPAYNARV
;
A
#
# COMPACT_ATOMS: atom_id res chain seq x y z
N MET A 1 -36.92 55.87 18.26
CA MET A 1 -35.86 54.85 18.13
C MET A 1 -35.82 54.38 16.67
N SER A 2 -34.67 54.46 16.00
CA SER A 2 -34.52 53.93 14.64
C SER A 2 -34.17 52.44 14.70
N LEU A 3 -34.81 51.64 13.86
CA LEU A 3 -34.52 50.21 13.69
C LEU A 3 -33.70 50.02 12.42
N LYS A 4 -32.72 49.10 12.45
CA LYS A 4 -31.87 48.76 11.30
C LYS A 4 -31.97 47.26 11.00
N CYS A 5 -32.14 46.91 9.73
CA CYS A 5 -32.11 45.52 9.30
C CYS A 5 -30.66 45.01 9.23
N THR A 6 -30.36 43.93 9.94
CA THR A 6 -29.05 43.25 9.92
C THR A 6 -28.73 42.58 8.59
N ARG A 7 -29.73 42.37 7.71
CA ARG A 7 -29.61 41.66 6.43
C ARG A 7 -29.36 42.58 5.26
N CYS A 8 -30.17 43.63 5.11
CA CYS A 8 -30.05 44.58 3.99
C CYS A 8 -29.54 45.97 4.42
N GLY A 9 -29.29 46.20 5.71
CA GLY A 9 -28.81 47.49 6.22
C GLY A 9 -29.85 48.60 6.28
N TYR A 10 -31.06 48.39 5.73
CA TYR A 10 -32.13 49.39 5.69
C TYR A 10 -32.51 49.88 7.09
N THR A 11 -32.63 51.19 7.27
CA THR A 11 -33.01 51.85 8.52
C THR A 11 -34.40 52.46 8.40
N TRP A 12 -35.23 52.31 9.42
CA TRP A 12 -36.58 52.91 9.46
C TRP A 12 -37.00 53.28 10.88
N SER A 13 -38.00 54.16 10.97
CA SER A 13 -38.65 54.51 12.23
C SER A 13 -40.03 53.83 12.26
N PRO A 14 -40.27 52.85 13.15
CA PRO A 14 -41.55 52.14 13.19
C PRO A 14 -42.68 53.08 13.63
N ARG A 15 -43.85 53.00 12.98
CA ARG A 15 -45.05 53.76 13.38
C ARG A 15 -45.72 53.16 14.63
N HIS A 16 -45.75 51.83 14.74
CA HIS A 16 -46.29 51.10 15.89
C HIS A 16 -45.53 49.77 16.09
N GLY A 17 -45.08 49.50 17.32
CA GLY A 17 -44.48 48.23 17.72
C GLY A 17 -43.21 47.79 16.95
N THR A 18 -42.74 46.58 17.25
CA THR A 18 -41.62 45.93 16.55
C THR A 18 -42.16 45.17 15.33
N PRO A 19 -41.75 45.50 14.10
CA PRO A 19 -42.31 44.86 12.91
C PRO A 19 -41.89 43.39 12.81
N MET A 20 -42.78 42.53 12.31
CA MET A 20 -42.47 41.11 12.06
C MET A 20 -41.51 40.90 10.88
N ARG A 21 -41.41 41.86 9.94
CA ARG A 21 -40.59 41.75 8.72
C ARG A 21 -39.89 43.07 8.40
N CYS A 22 -38.71 42.98 7.78
CA CYS A 22 -38.04 44.14 7.22
C CYS A 22 -38.91 44.79 6.12
N PRO A 23 -39.13 46.12 6.13
CA PRO A 23 -39.93 46.78 5.10
C PRO A 23 -39.33 46.67 3.69
N SER A 24 -37.99 46.66 3.60
CA SER A 24 -37.23 46.59 2.36
C SER A 24 -37.09 45.15 1.85
N CYS A 25 -36.37 44.27 2.57
CA CYS A 25 -36.08 42.90 2.08
C CYS A 25 -37.09 41.83 2.49
N LYS A 26 -38.15 42.20 3.23
CA LYS A 26 -39.20 41.30 3.75
C LYS A 26 -38.71 40.16 4.67
N SER A 27 -37.44 40.17 5.09
CA SER A 27 -36.89 39.18 6.02
C SER A 27 -37.59 39.23 7.38
N THR A 28 -38.00 38.08 7.88
CA THR A 28 -38.55 37.90 9.25
C THR A 28 -37.48 37.94 10.33
N ARG A 29 -36.19 37.81 9.96
CA ARG A 29 -35.04 37.77 10.88
C ARG A 29 -34.18 39.02 10.75
N TRP A 30 -34.83 40.18 10.60
CA TRP A 30 -34.18 41.46 10.33
C TRP A 30 -33.43 42.04 11.54
N ASN A 31 -33.75 41.59 12.75
CA ASN A 31 -33.13 42.00 14.02
C ASN A 31 -32.18 40.94 14.59
N LYS A 32 -32.03 39.78 13.93
CA LYS A 32 -31.13 38.71 14.37
C LYS A 32 -29.77 38.85 13.67
N PRO A 33 -28.64 38.56 14.34
CA PRO A 33 -27.33 38.58 13.72
C PRO A 33 -27.25 37.56 12.57
N GLU A 34 -26.41 37.84 11.59
CA GLU A 34 -26.11 36.88 10.54
C GLU A 34 -25.20 35.78 11.07
N ILE A 35 -25.68 34.53 11.07
CA ILE A 35 -24.84 33.38 11.37
C ILE A 35 -24.26 32.88 10.05
N ARG A 36 -22.93 32.91 9.92
CA ARG A 36 -22.19 32.38 8.77
C ARG A 36 -21.53 31.07 9.16
N ASP A 37 -21.77 30.05 8.36
CA ASP A 37 -21.14 28.74 8.49
C ASP A 37 -20.16 28.48 7.35
N LYS A 38 -19.20 27.61 7.61
CA LYS A 38 -18.24 27.09 6.64
C LYS A 38 -18.18 25.58 6.68
N CYS A 39 -18.21 24.95 5.51
CA CYS A 39 -18.01 23.50 5.41
C CYS A 39 -16.51 23.16 5.46
N LEU A 40 -16.09 22.46 6.50
CA LEU A 40 -14.72 21.92 6.67
C LEU A 40 -14.38 20.79 5.68
N ARG A 41 -15.30 20.41 4.79
CA ARG A 41 -15.09 19.37 3.78
C ARG A 41 -14.82 19.94 2.39
N CYS A 42 -15.60 20.92 1.95
CA CYS A 42 -15.48 21.53 0.62
C CYS A 42 -15.10 23.01 0.65
N GLY A 43 -15.03 23.65 1.83
CA GLY A 43 -14.69 25.05 1.99
C GLY A 43 -15.83 26.05 1.72
N ALA A 44 -17.00 25.59 1.26
CA ALA A 44 -18.13 26.47 0.96
C ALA A 44 -18.63 27.21 2.21
N GLU A 45 -19.01 28.47 2.04
CA GLU A 45 -19.54 29.35 3.08
C GLU A 45 -20.99 29.73 2.76
N TRP A 46 -21.85 29.80 3.79
CA TRP A 46 -23.25 30.20 3.62
C TRP A 46 -23.79 30.92 4.85
N VAL A 47 -24.89 31.64 4.64
CA VAL A 47 -25.64 32.32 5.68
C VAL A 47 -26.81 31.43 6.12
N GLN A 48 -26.92 31.13 7.42
CA GLN A 48 -28.00 30.28 7.94
C GLN A 48 -29.38 30.95 7.80
N ARG A 49 -30.37 30.15 7.38
CA ARG A 49 -31.78 30.56 7.27
C ARG A 49 -32.58 30.31 8.54
N SER A 50 -32.19 29.32 9.35
CA SER A 50 -32.77 28.93 10.66
C SER A 50 -31.86 29.29 11.84
N ASP A 51 -32.35 29.20 13.07
CA ASP A 51 -31.49 29.23 14.27
C ASP A 51 -30.74 27.89 14.43
N ASP A 52 -31.32 26.80 13.92
CA ASP A 52 -30.67 25.48 13.92
C ASP A 52 -29.66 25.34 12.78
N PRO A 53 -28.49 24.73 13.02
CA PRO A 53 -27.50 24.45 11.99
C PRO A 53 -28.02 23.40 10.99
N PRO A 54 -27.64 23.49 9.71
CA PRO A 54 -28.13 22.54 8.71
C PRO A 54 -27.60 21.13 8.98
N LYS A 55 -28.42 20.11 8.72
CA LYS A 55 -28.02 18.70 8.86
C LYS A 55 -26.94 18.30 7.83
N TYR A 56 -26.92 18.96 6.66
CA TYR A 56 -25.99 18.67 5.57
C TYR A 56 -25.42 19.96 4.98
N CYS A 57 -24.20 19.90 4.43
CA CYS A 57 -23.66 21.01 3.65
C CYS A 57 -24.53 21.27 2.40
N PRO A 58 -24.96 22.51 2.13
CA PRO A 58 -25.77 22.83 0.96
C PRO A 58 -25.01 22.67 -0.37
N ALA A 59 -23.67 22.65 -0.35
CA ALA A 59 -22.85 22.53 -1.55
C ALA A 59 -22.42 21.09 -1.86
N CYS A 60 -21.95 20.32 -0.86
CA CYS A 60 -21.42 18.96 -1.06
C CYS A 60 -22.25 17.85 -0.40
N HIS A 61 -23.36 18.19 0.25
CA HIS A 61 -24.29 17.28 0.92
C HIS A 61 -23.66 16.42 2.04
N SER A 62 -22.48 16.80 2.53
CA SER A 62 -21.83 16.10 3.64
C SER A 62 -22.60 16.32 4.95
N SER A 63 -22.90 15.22 5.66
CA SER A 63 -23.45 15.24 7.02
C SER A 63 -22.42 15.60 8.10
N MET A 64 -21.14 15.68 7.73
CA MET A 64 -20.02 16.01 8.63
C MET A 64 -19.32 17.30 8.19
N TRP A 65 -20.10 18.26 7.72
CA TRP A 65 -19.61 19.54 7.20
C TRP A 65 -18.93 20.40 8.28
N ASN A 66 -19.34 20.25 9.54
CA ASN A 66 -18.81 20.97 10.70
C ASN A 66 -17.69 20.21 11.43
N LYS A 67 -17.18 19.10 10.87
CA LYS A 67 -16.09 18.32 11.46
C LYS A 67 -14.91 18.24 10.52
N GLU A 68 -13.70 18.43 11.05
CA GLU A 68 -12.47 18.30 10.28
C GLU A 68 -12.30 16.89 9.69
N ARG A 69 -11.57 16.85 8.57
CA ARG A 69 -11.21 15.61 7.91
C ARG A 69 -10.18 14.86 8.77
N LYS A 70 -10.50 13.65 9.21
CA LYS A 70 -9.53 12.78 9.88
C LYS A 70 -8.44 12.39 8.89
N VAL A 71 -7.19 12.72 9.22
CA VAL A 71 -6.01 12.29 8.45
C VAL A 71 -5.42 11.07 9.15
N PHE A 72 -5.03 10.07 8.37
CA PHE A 72 -4.34 8.89 8.86
C PHE A 72 -2.98 8.77 8.18
N THR A 73 -1.94 8.64 8.99
CA THR A 73 -0.58 8.34 8.54
C THR A 73 -0.31 6.86 8.79
N CYS A 74 0.06 6.12 7.74
CA CYS A 74 0.42 4.73 7.90
C CYS A 74 1.73 4.61 8.68
N SER A 75 1.74 3.84 9.77
CA SER A 75 2.96 3.56 10.55
C SER A 75 3.99 2.71 9.80
N LYS A 76 3.58 1.94 8.79
CA LYS A 76 4.47 1.07 8.01
C LYS A 76 5.18 1.81 6.87
N CYS A 77 4.44 2.59 6.08
CA CYS A 77 4.98 3.25 4.87
C CYS A 77 4.99 4.78 4.93
N GLY A 78 4.58 5.39 6.04
CA GLY A 78 4.57 6.85 6.22
C GLY A 78 3.55 7.63 5.39
N ARG A 79 2.84 7.00 4.45
CA ARG A 79 1.87 7.70 3.58
C ARG A 79 0.69 8.23 4.39
N THR A 80 0.37 9.50 4.17
CA THR A 80 -0.78 10.20 4.74
C THR A 80 -1.97 10.12 3.80
N ARG A 81 -3.17 9.96 4.35
CA ARG A 81 -4.42 10.02 3.58
C ARG A 81 -5.56 10.58 4.39
N ILE A 82 -6.53 11.14 3.68
CA ILE A 82 -7.78 11.61 4.24
C ILE A 82 -8.74 10.41 4.38
N LEU A 83 -9.20 10.12 5.60
CA LEU A 83 -10.19 9.08 5.86
C LEU A 83 -11.61 9.55 5.47
N ARG A 84 -12.40 8.64 4.89
CA ARG A 84 -13.84 8.85 4.74
C ARG A 84 -14.50 8.72 6.12
N SER A 85 -15.65 9.37 6.29
CA SER A 85 -16.41 9.39 7.55
C SER A 85 -16.69 8.01 8.15
N ASN A 86 -16.84 6.99 7.31
CA ASN A 86 -17.11 5.61 7.72
C ASN A 86 -15.91 4.66 7.54
N SER A 87 -14.72 5.18 7.23
CA SER A 87 -13.53 4.33 7.17
C SER A 87 -13.20 3.86 8.57
N ARG A 88 -13.21 2.54 8.80
CA ARG A 88 -12.59 1.93 9.99
C ARG A 88 -11.16 2.47 10.06
N GLY A 89 -10.84 3.20 11.12
CA GLY A 89 -9.51 3.77 11.30
C GLY A 89 -8.45 2.66 11.32
N GLY A 90 -7.24 2.98 10.85
CA GLY A 90 -6.07 2.15 11.14
C GLY A 90 -5.58 1.21 10.06
N LEU A 91 -6.18 1.15 8.86
CA LEU A 91 -5.67 0.28 7.79
C LEU A 91 -5.17 1.07 6.59
N CYS A 92 -3.95 0.82 6.15
CA CYS A 92 -3.36 1.35 4.92
C CYS A 92 -3.87 0.53 3.72
N PRO A 93 -4.40 1.14 2.66
CA PRO A 93 -4.94 0.38 1.52
C PRO A 93 -3.84 -0.28 0.68
N ILE A 94 -2.57 0.04 0.95
CA ILE A 94 -1.40 -0.52 0.27
C ILE A 94 -0.77 -1.57 1.17
N CYS A 95 -0.44 -1.22 2.41
CA CYS A 95 0.18 -2.16 3.35
C CYS A 95 -0.81 -3.19 3.94
N ASP A 96 -2.10 -2.86 4.02
CA ASP A 96 -3.15 -3.70 4.61
C ASP A 96 -4.20 -4.15 3.58
N ARG A 97 -4.02 -3.87 2.28
CA ARG A 97 -4.76 -4.64 1.24
C ARG A 97 -4.51 -6.13 1.39
N TYR A 98 -3.31 -6.48 1.83
CA TYR A 98 -2.90 -7.84 2.20
C TYR A 98 -3.62 -8.36 3.46
N ALA A 99 -3.90 -7.52 4.45
CA ALA A 99 -4.50 -7.97 5.72
C ALA A 99 -6.03 -8.18 5.65
N GLN A 100 -6.73 -7.56 4.69
CA GLN A 100 -8.19 -7.68 4.55
C GLN A 100 -8.65 -8.82 3.63
N MET A 101 -7.76 -9.39 2.80
CA MET A 101 -8.09 -10.55 1.95
C MET A 101 -7.95 -11.89 2.65
N HIS A 102 -7.48 -11.93 3.90
CA HIS A 102 -7.43 -13.18 4.67
C HIS A 102 -8.60 -13.28 5.66
N PRO A 103 -9.37 -14.39 5.64
CA PRO A 103 -10.13 -14.82 6.80
C PRO A 103 -9.17 -14.92 8.00
N ARG A 104 -9.62 -14.54 9.20
CA ARG A 104 -8.82 -14.75 10.41
C ARG A 104 -8.43 -16.24 10.50
N PRO A 105 -7.18 -16.56 10.85
CA PRO A 105 -6.73 -17.95 10.93
C PRO A 105 -7.50 -18.69 12.03
N ILE A 106 -8.10 -19.83 11.68
CA ILE A 106 -8.84 -20.70 12.60
C ILE A 106 -7.87 -21.56 13.45
N PHE A 107 -6.58 -21.64 13.12
CA PHE A 107 -5.66 -22.59 13.78
C PHE A 107 -4.34 -21.95 14.21
N GLY A 108 -3.97 -22.20 15.47
CA GLY A 108 -2.80 -21.64 16.15
C GLY A 108 -1.56 -22.54 16.14
N ARG A 109 -0.44 -21.88 16.47
CA ARG A 109 0.88 -22.33 16.96
C ARG A 109 1.80 -23.13 16.00
N GLY A 110 2.96 -22.51 15.72
CA GLY A 110 4.22 -23.05 16.25
C GLY A 110 5.12 -23.83 15.28
N GLY A 111 5.74 -23.15 14.31
CA GLY A 111 6.92 -23.67 13.62
C GLY A 111 7.94 -22.54 13.39
N PRO A 112 9.26 -22.78 13.55
CA PRO A 112 10.28 -21.78 13.28
C PRO A 112 10.27 -21.46 11.77
N VAL A 113 10.00 -20.20 11.46
CA VAL A 113 10.09 -19.67 10.10
C VAL A 113 11.57 -19.53 9.75
N PRO A 114 12.05 -19.92 8.54
CA PRO A 114 13.45 -19.77 8.15
C PRO A 114 13.93 -18.33 8.36
N ASP A 115 15.14 -18.18 8.90
CA ASP A 115 15.73 -16.90 9.25
C ASP A 115 15.71 -15.94 8.04
N GLY A 116 15.20 -14.72 8.23
CA GLY A 116 14.99 -13.71 7.17
C GLY A 116 13.55 -13.57 6.61
N SER A 117 12.70 -14.58 6.72
CA SER A 117 11.32 -14.56 6.18
C SER A 117 10.37 -13.57 6.87
N ALA A 118 10.59 -13.29 8.16
CA ALA A 118 9.78 -12.33 8.94
C ALA A 118 9.95 -10.87 8.44
N ARG A 119 11.11 -10.52 7.86
CA ARG A 119 11.35 -9.17 7.33
C ARG A 119 10.65 -8.89 6.00
N ILE A 120 10.21 -9.95 5.29
CA ILE A 120 9.65 -9.87 3.93
C ILE A 120 8.11 -9.77 3.95
N GLY A 121 7.46 -9.82 5.12
CA GLY A 121 6.00 -9.73 5.23
C GLY A 121 5.27 -10.99 4.75
N ILE A 122 5.94 -12.15 4.80
CA ILE A 122 5.38 -13.44 4.43
C ILE A 122 4.35 -13.88 5.47
N GLY A 123 3.08 -14.05 5.05
CA GLY A 123 1.96 -14.36 5.95
C GLY A 123 2.09 -15.72 6.66
N ARG A 124 2.30 -16.80 5.88
CA ARG A 124 2.55 -18.15 6.40
C ARG A 124 3.44 -18.91 5.43
N SER A 125 4.56 -19.45 5.91
CA SER A 125 5.36 -20.43 5.16
C SER A 125 5.08 -21.82 5.72
N VAL A 126 4.69 -22.75 4.86
CA VAL A 126 4.44 -24.15 5.21
C VAL A 126 5.37 -25.01 4.39
N ARG A 127 6.22 -25.80 5.05
CA ARG A 127 6.96 -26.87 4.38
C ARG A 127 5.98 -27.96 3.99
N ILE A 128 5.81 -28.20 2.70
CA ILE A 128 4.88 -29.20 2.18
C ILE A 128 5.60 -30.50 1.78
N TRP A 129 6.92 -30.44 1.59
CA TRP A 129 7.73 -31.59 1.22
C TRP A 129 9.22 -31.38 1.52
N SER A 130 9.93 -32.49 1.75
CA SER A 130 11.38 -32.55 1.91
C SER A 130 11.89 -33.92 1.49
N SER A 131 12.98 -33.98 0.71
CA SER A 131 13.68 -35.23 0.38
C SER A 131 14.51 -35.79 1.53
N GLY A 132 14.94 -34.92 2.45
CA GLY A 132 15.93 -35.25 3.49
C GLY A 132 17.39 -35.01 3.08
N ASP A 133 17.67 -34.83 1.79
CA ASP A 133 19.00 -34.52 1.23
C ASP A 133 19.20 -33.01 0.95
N GLY A 134 18.44 -32.16 1.65
CA GLY A 134 18.51 -30.71 1.50
C GLY A 134 17.55 -30.10 0.46
N LEU A 135 16.82 -30.91 -0.32
CA LEU A 135 15.71 -30.42 -1.16
C LEU A 135 14.44 -30.22 -0.34
N ILE A 136 13.89 -29.01 -0.38
CA ILE A 136 12.64 -28.69 0.32
C ILE A 136 11.70 -27.90 -0.58
N ILE A 137 10.40 -28.13 -0.44
CA ILE A 137 9.37 -27.30 -1.05
C ILE A 137 8.57 -26.61 0.05
N ASN A 138 8.56 -25.27 0.01
CA ASN A 138 7.79 -24.43 0.91
C ASN A 138 6.66 -23.74 0.15
N TYR A 139 5.43 -23.96 0.59
CA TYR A 139 4.29 -23.14 0.21
C TYR A 139 4.31 -21.82 0.97
N ILE A 140 4.08 -20.70 0.28
CA ILE A 140 3.96 -19.39 0.91
C ILE A 140 2.54 -18.85 0.67
N ASP A 141 1.79 -18.70 1.75
CA ASP A 141 0.48 -18.06 1.72
C ASP A 141 0.64 -16.54 1.61
N ASN A 142 0.67 -16.07 0.36
CA ASN A 142 0.67 -14.66 -0.02
C ASN A 142 -0.55 -14.33 -0.90
N GLY A 143 -1.58 -15.17 -0.90
CA GLY A 143 -2.75 -15.07 -1.77
C GLY A 143 -2.50 -15.35 -3.26
N ARG A 144 -1.27 -15.74 -3.65
CA ARG A 144 -0.92 -16.09 -5.04
C ARG A 144 -0.70 -17.59 -5.26
N ASN A 145 -0.78 -18.39 -4.20
CA ASN A 145 -0.63 -19.85 -4.21
C ASN A 145 0.69 -20.35 -4.81
N TYR A 146 1.83 -19.71 -4.51
CA TYR A 146 3.14 -20.19 -4.97
C TYR A 146 3.81 -21.13 -3.97
N ALA A 147 4.46 -22.15 -4.51
CA ALA A 147 5.45 -22.96 -3.80
C ALA A 147 6.85 -22.66 -4.34
N TYR A 148 7.82 -22.73 -3.43
CA TYR A 148 9.21 -22.37 -3.65
C TYR A 148 10.06 -23.59 -3.28
N ALA A 149 10.88 -24.04 -4.24
CA ALA A 149 11.80 -25.14 -4.03
C ALA A 149 13.20 -24.60 -3.69
N TYR A 150 13.83 -25.18 -2.68
CA TYR A 150 15.17 -24.82 -2.24
C TYR A 150 16.05 -26.07 -2.20
N ARG A 151 17.33 -25.91 -2.55
CA ARG A 151 18.40 -26.90 -2.38
C ARG A 151 19.46 -26.27 -1.49
N ASP A 152 19.72 -26.87 -0.33
CA ASP A 152 20.73 -26.40 0.64
C ASP A 152 20.54 -24.91 1.01
N GLY A 153 19.29 -24.50 1.18
CA GLY A 153 18.92 -23.12 1.50
C GLY A 153 18.88 -22.15 0.32
N LYS A 154 19.34 -22.54 -0.87
CA LYS A 154 19.30 -21.71 -2.09
C LYS A 154 18.01 -21.95 -2.87
N LEU A 155 17.32 -20.88 -3.26
CA LEU A 155 16.12 -20.97 -4.10
C LEU A 155 16.49 -21.51 -5.50
N ILE A 156 15.93 -22.66 -5.86
CA ILE A 156 16.15 -23.30 -7.17
C ILE A 156 14.97 -23.12 -8.13
N GLY A 157 13.77 -22.86 -7.63
CA GLY A 157 12.63 -22.67 -8.51
C GLY A 157 11.34 -22.32 -7.78
N THR A 158 10.35 -21.92 -8.58
CA THR A 158 9.01 -21.57 -8.09
C THR A 158 7.94 -22.19 -8.97
N VAL A 159 6.81 -22.58 -8.38
CA VAL A 159 5.67 -23.12 -9.10
C VAL A 159 4.36 -22.56 -8.55
N LYS A 160 3.39 -22.34 -9.43
CA LYS A 160 2.04 -21.97 -9.02
C LYS A 160 1.30 -23.23 -8.56
N LEU A 161 1.27 -23.43 -7.25
CA LEU A 161 0.91 -24.71 -6.62
C LEU A 161 -0.53 -25.12 -6.92
N ASP A 162 -1.48 -24.18 -7.02
CA ASP A 162 -2.88 -24.49 -7.34
C ASP A 162 -3.09 -25.01 -8.76
N ILE A 163 -2.29 -24.52 -9.73
CA ILE A 163 -2.33 -25.01 -11.11
C ILE A 163 -1.70 -26.40 -11.17
N TRP A 164 -0.55 -26.56 -10.51
CA TRP A 164 0.14 -27.84 -10.46
C TRP A 164 -0.71 -28.92 -9.77
N CYS A 165 -1.31 -28.61 -8.62
CA CYS A 165 -2.20 -29.52 -7.89
C CYS A 165 -3.39 -29.98 -8.75
N ARG A 166 -4.03 -29.08 -9.50
CA ARG A 166 -5.12 -29.43 -10.43
C ARG A 166 -4.66 -30.37 -11.54
N LYS A 167 -3.45 -30.17 -12.08
CA LYS A 167 -2.89 -31.00 -13.14
C LYS A 167 -2.55 -32.41 -12.63
N GLU A 168 -1.92 -32.50 -11.46
CA GLU A 168 -1.48 -33.77 -10.88
C GLU A 168 -2.57 -34.47 -10.04
N MET A 169 -3.77 -33.86 -9.95
CA MET A 169 -4.90 -34.31 -9.13
C MET A 169 -4.56 -34.46 -7.64
N VAL A 170 -3.76 -33.52 -7.12
CA VAL A 170 -3.36 -33.43 -5.71
C VAL A 170 -4.26 -32.43 -4.98
N ASP A 171 -4.68 -32.73 -3.75
CA ASP A 171 -5.47 -31.80 -2.94
C ASP A 171 -4.60 -30.74 -2.25
N LEU A 172 -4.76 -29.48 -2.66
CA LEU A 172 -3.97 -28.37 -2.11
C LEU A 172 -4.19 -28.20 -0.60
N GLY A 173 -5.43 -28.35 -0.12
CA GLY A 173 -5.77 -28.19 1.29
C GLY A 173 -5.00 -29.18 2.17
N ARG A 174 -4.92 -30.43 1.71
CA ARG A 174 -4.21 -31.52 2.33
C ARG A 174 -2.70 -31.27 2.41
N LEU A 175 -2.07 -30.84 1.31
CA LEU A 175 -0.65 -30.46 1.30
C LEU A 175 -0.35 -29.36 2.32
N VAL A 176 -1.13 -28.27 2.29
CA VAL A 176 -0.91 -27.11 3.16
C VAL A 176 -1.26 -27.41 4.63
N SER A 177 -2.07 -28.44 4.88
CA SER A 177 -2.34 -28.95 6.24
C SER A 177 -1.22 -29.84 6.80
N GLY A 178 -0.19 -30.16 6.01
CA GLY A 178 0.92 -31.00 6.44
C GLY A 178 0.56 -32.49 6.55
N ARG A 179 -0.41 -32.96 5.75
CA ARG A 179 -0.87 -34.36 5.76
C ARG A 179 -0.84 -34.98 4.35
N PRO A 180 0.28 -34.91 3.60
CA PRO A 180 0.35 -35.49 2.26
C PRO A 180 0.10 -37.00 2.31
N GLU A 181 -0.62 -37.54 1.33
CA GLU A 181 -0.68 -38.99 1.10
C GLU A 181 0.58 -39.47 0.37
N PRO A 182 0.92 -40.78 0.41
CA PRO A 182 2.10 -41.30 -0.30
C PRO A 182 2.12 -40.95 -1.80
N ARG A 183 0.94 -40.87 -2.44
CA ARG A 183 0.81 -40.40 -3.82
C ARG A 183 1.20 -38.93 -3.98
N ASP A 184 0.80 -38.08 -3.03
CA ASP A 184 1.12 -36.66 -3.02
C ASP A 184 2.63 -36.46 -2.82
N GLU A 185 3.25 -37.23 -1.92
CA GLU A 185 4.70 -37.20 -1.70
C GLU A 185 5.47 -37.59 -2.97
N HIS A 186 5.05 -38.65 -3.66
CA HIS A 186 5.67 -39.05 -4.92
C HIS A 186 5.56 -37.95 -6.00
N ALA A 187 4.37 -37.34 -6.14
CA ALA A 187 4.17 -36.23 -7.08
C ALA A 187 5.05 -35.02 -6.73
N LEU A 188 5.17 -34.69 -5.43
CA LEU A 188 6.03 -33.62 -4.95
C LEU A 188 7.51 -33.90 -5.20
N SER A 189 7.97 -35.15 -5.06
CA SER A 189 9.34 -35.54 -5.44
C SER A 189 9.62 -35.28 -6.92
N LEU A 190 8.73 -35.71 -7.81
CA LEU A 190 8.87 -35.47 -9.26
C LEU A 190 8.88 -33.97 -9.60
N LEU A 191 8.04 -33.18 -8.91
CA LEU A 191 8.04 -31.73 -9.05
C LEU A 191 9.38 -31.13 -8.61
N ALA A 192 9.92 -31.59 -7.48
CA ALA A 192 11.16 -31.09 -6.92
C ALA A 192 12.35 -31.37 -7.86
N GLU A 193 12.45 -32.59 -8.38
CA GLU A 193 13.44 -33.01 -9.38
C GLU A 193 13.32 -32.17 -10.67
N SER A 194 12.10 -31.94 -11.14
CA SER A 194 11.85 -31.11 -12.33
C SER A 194 12.26 -29.64 -12.13
N LEU A 195 12.04 -29.08 -10.94
CA LEU A 195 12.48 -27.72 -10.61
C LEU A 195 14.01 -27.63 -10.52
N GLU A 196 14.65 -28.65 -9.95
CA GLU A 196 16.11 -28.70 -9.88
C GLU A 196 16.76 -28.85 -11.25
N ALA A 197 16.23 -29.74 -12.10
CA ALA A 197 16.74 -29.92 -13.46
C ALA A 197 16.72 -28.61 -14.26
N ARG A 198 15.63 -27.83 -14.15
CA ARG A 198 15.53 -26.49 -14.74
C ARG A 198 16.53 -25.51 -14.13
N SER A 199 16.71 -25.54 -12.81
CA SER A 199 17.70 -24.69 -12.14
C SER A 199 19.12 -24.95 -12.64
N ARG A 200 19.48 -26.22 -12.89
CA ARG A 200 20.79 -26.60 -13.44
C ARG A 200 20.97 -26.13 -14.88
N SER A 201 19.92 -26.20 -15.71
CA SER A 201 19.98 -25.65 -17.07
C SER A 201 20.13 -24.12 -17.06
N ASP A 202 19.46 -23.44 -16.15
CA ASP A 202 19.51 -21.97 -16.04
C ASP A 202 20.84 -21.49 -15.46
N ALA A 203 21.42 -22.24 -14.51
CA ALA A 203 22.72 -21.93 -13.92
C ALA A 203 23.90 -22.10 -14.91
N ALA A 204 23.68 -22.78 -16.04
CA ALA A 204 24.68 -22.88 -17.10
C ALA A 204 24.81 -21.57 -17.91
N ALA A 205 23.85 -20.65 -17.80
CA ALA A 205 24.06 -19.29 -18.25
C ALA A 205 25.01 -18.59 -17.24
N PRO A 206 26.24 -18.20 -17.63
CA PRO A 206 27.09 -17.43 -16.74
C PRO A 206 26.30 -16.20 -16.29
N ALA A 207 26.28 -15.96 -14.98
CA ALA A 207 25.76 -14.70 -14.46
C ALA A 207 26.43 -13.58 -15.27
N PRO A 208 25.70 -12.56 -15.73
CA PRO A 208 26.31 -11.48 -16.51
C PRO A 208 27.44 -10.87 -15.69
N GLU A 209 28.68 -11.26 -16.01
CA GLU A 209 29.88 -10.71 -15.43
C GLU A 209 29.91 -9.24 -15.86
N GLY A 210 29.63 -8.34 -14.92
CA GLY A 210 29.59 -6.88 -15.17
C GLY A 210 28.33 -6.14 -14.72
N ALA A 211 27.33 -6.80 -14.11
CA ALA A 211 26.26 -6.09 -13.41
C ALA A 211 26.77 -5.59 -12.04
N ASP A 212 27.50 -4.47 -12.05
CA ASP A 212 28.19 -3.90 -10.89
C ASP A 212 27.21 -3.40 -9.80
N SER A 213 25.92 -3.25 -10.12
CA SER A 213 24.91 -2.79 -9.15
C SER A 213 23.82 -3.83 -8.82
N LEU A 214 23.37 -3.82 -7.57
CA LEU A 214 22.20 -4.59 -7.10
C LEU A 214 20.95 -4.32 -7.98
N ARG A 215 20.82 -3.09 -8.47
CA ARG A 215 19.72 -2.66 -9.33
C ARG A 215 19.72 -3.40 -10.67
N GLU A 216 20.87 -3.52 -11.32
CA GLU A 216 20.99 -4.24 -12.59
C GLU A 216 20.64 -5.71 -12.41
N ARG A 217 21.03 -6.34 -11.29
CA ARG A 217 20.65 -7.71 -10.96
C ARG A 217 19.13 -7.87 -10.78
N VAL A 218 18.48 -6.92 -10.10
CA VAL A 218 17.00 -6.91 -9.94
C VAL A 218 16.31 -6.73 -11.30
N LEU A 219 16.77 -5.80 -12.12
CA LEU A 219 16.20 -5.53 -13.44
C LEU A 219 16.40 -6.71 -14.41
N ALA A 220 17.57 -7.35 -14.39
CA ALA A 220 17.85 -8.54 -15.19
C ALA A 220 16.91 -9.69 -14.84
N LEU A 221 16.79 -10.04 -13.56
CA LEU A 221 15.87 -11.10 -13.10
C LEU A 221 14.41 -10.76 -13.43
N SER A 222 14.02 -9.49 -13.32
CA SER A 222 12.68 -9.06 -13.72
C SER A 222 12.47 -9.16 -15.23
N GLY A 223 13.50 -8.90 -16.04
CA GLY A 223 13.50 -9.06 -17.50
C GLY A 223 13.38 -10.52 -17.93
N GLU A 224 13.87 -11.46 -17.13
CA GLU A 224 13.65 -12.91 -17.26
C GLU A 224 12.22 -13.34 -16.86
N GLY A 225 11.36 -12.40 -16.46
CA GLY A 225 9.98 -12.66 -16.05
C GLY A 225 9.82 -13.09 -14.59
N MET A 226 10.88 -12.95 -13.77
CA MET A 226 10.80 -13.27 -12.35
C MET A 226 9.98 -12.20 -11.60
N GLU A 227 9.01 -12.64 -10.81
CA GLU A 227 8.21 -11.74 -9.96
C GLU A 227 9.04 -11.14 -8.81
N PRO A 228 8.66 -9.97 -8.26
CA PRO A 228 9.46 -9.26 -7.26
C PRO A 228 9.76 -10.05 -5.97
N LEU A 229 8.86 -10.91 -5.53
CA LEU A 229 9.07 -11.73 -4.32
C LEU A 229 10.12 -12.84 -4.53
N PRO A 230 10.04 -13.67 -5.60
CA PRO A 230 11.14 -14.56 -5.95
C PRO A 230 12.49 -13.84 -6.13
N ILE A 231 12.51 -12.63 -6.71
CA ILE A 231 13.75 -11.81 -6.82
C ILE A 231 14.31 -11.49 -5.42
N ALA A 232 13.45 -11.02 -4.50
CA ALA A 232 13.83 -10.70 -3.14
C ALA A 232 14.46 -11.92 -2.42
N LEU A 233 13.81 -13.08 -2.55
CA LEU A 233 14.29 -14.34 -1.98
C LEU A 233 15.60 -14.81 -2.63
N LYS A 234 15.74 -14.68 -3.96
CA LYS A 234 16.94 -15.10 -4.71
C LYS A 234 18.15 -14.22 -4.39
N LEU A 235 17.94 -12.92 -4.17
CA LEU A 235 19.01 -11.95 -3.90
C LEU A 235 19.26 -11.71 -2.40
N GLY A 236 18.42 -12.26 -1.52
CA GLY A 236 18.55 -12.06 -0.07
C GLY A 236 18.24 -10.62 0.39
N ILE A 237 17.41 -9.89 -0.36
CA ILE A 237 16.99 -8.52 -0.04
C ILE A 237 15.49 -8.48 0.28
N THR A 238 15.00 -7.35 0.79
CA THR A 238 13.58 -7.21 1.13
C THR A 238 12.71 -7.01 -0.11
N PHE A 239 11.44 -7.42 -0.04
CA PHE A 239 10.47 -7.16 -1.10
C PHE A 239 10.32 -5.66 -1.39
N SER A 240 10.37 -4.82 -0.36
CA SER A 240 10.33 -3.36 -0.49
C SER A 240 11.51 -2.83 -1.29
N GLU A 241 12.73 -3.28 -0.99
CA GLU A 241 13.93 -2.88 -1.75
C GLU A 241 13.84 -3.29 -3.23
N VAL A 242 13.35 -4.50 -3.53
CA VAL A 242 13.11 -4.91 -4.93
C VAL A 242 12.13 -3.97 -5.61
N MET A 243 11.00 -3.67 -4.95
CA MET A 243 9.99 -2.77 -5.51
C MET A 243 10.53 -1.35 -5.69
N ASP A 244 11.32 -0.84 -4.75
CA ASP A 244 11.94 0.48 -4.86
C ASP A 244 12.91 0.53 -6.04
N LEU A 245 13.72 -0.52 -6.25
CA LEU A 245 14.64 -0.61 -7.39
C LEU A 245 13.92 -0.73 -8.74
N LEU A 246 12.82 -1.48 -8.81
CA LEU A 246 11.99 -1.62 -10.02
C LEU A 246 11.22 -0.34 -10.38
N ASN A 247 10.79 0.43 -9.38
CA ASN A 247 9.99 1.65 -9.59
C ASN A 247 10.82 2.94 -9.60
N SER A 248 12.09 2.89 -9.20
CA SER A 248 12.98 4.05 -9.28
C SER A 248 13.18 4.45 -10.74
N PRO A 249 13.21 5.75 -11.08
CA PRO A 249 13.60 6.19 -12.41
C PRO A 249 15.05 5.75 -12.71
N PRO A 250 15.41 5.46 -13.98
CA PRO A 250 16.81 5.18 -14.32
C PRO A 250 17.67 6.38 -13.90
N GLU A 251 18.82 6.10 -13.28
CA GLU A 251 19.79 7.15 -12.95
C GLU A 251 20.20 7.82 -14.26
N ARG A 252 20.12 9.15 -14.31
CA ARG A 252 20.57 9.88 -15.50
C ARG A 252 22.09 9.74 -15.58
N PRO A 253 22.66 9.50 -16.78
CA PRO A 253 24.11 9.43 -16.98
C PRO A 253 24.85 10.66 -16.44
N GLU A 254 24.17 11.81 -16.37
CA GLU A 254 24.72 13.11 -15.95
C GLU A 254 25.15 13.17 -14.46
N ASP A 255 24.62 12.27 -13.60
CA ASP A 255 25.01 12.21 -12.19
C ASP A 255 26.28 11.37 -11.94
N ARG A 256 26.76 10.60 -12.94
CA ARG A 256 28.01 9.84 -12.87
C ARG A 256 29.21 10.70 -13.28
N GLY A 257 29.41 11.80 -12.57
CA GLY A 257 30.71 12.48 -12.46
C GLY A 257 31.25 13.11 -13.73
N ALA A 258 30.93 14.39 -13.95
CA ALA A 258 32.00 15.31 -14.30
C ALA A 258 32.86 15.48 -13.03
N PRO A 259 34.16 15.11 -13.03
CA PRO A 259 35.04 15.41 -11.91
C PRO A 259 35.03 16.92 -11.70
N GLY A 260 34.47 17.37 -10.57
CA GLY A 260 34.31 18.78 -10.25
C GLY A 260 35.65 19.49 -10.33
N ASN A 261 35.83 20.26 -11.39
CA ASN A 261 37.00 21.11 -11.59
C ASN A 261 36.90 22.26 -10.57
N ARG A 262 37.47 22.07 -9.38
CA ARG A 262 37.60 23.12 -8.35
C ARG A 262 38.71 24.09 -8.76
N SER A 263 38.52 24.83 -9.85
CA SER A 263 39.29 26.04 -10.11
C SER A 263 38.65 27.18 -9.33
N GLY A 264 39.15 27.41 -8.11
CA GLY A 264 38.84 28.62 -7.33
C GLY A 264 39.41 29.86 -8.03
N PRO A 265 38.75 31.03 -7.92
CA PRO A 265 39.25 32.25 -8.56
C PRO A 265 40.46 32.79 -7.81
N ALA A 266 41.63 32.79 -8.45
CA ALA A 266 42.77 33.58 -8.04
C ALA A 266 42.53 35.03 -8.47
N TYR A 267 42.10 35.89 -7.54
CA TYR A 267 42.12 37.34 -7.74
C TYR A 267 43.49 37.89 -7.31
N ASN A 268 44.24 38.36 -8.30
CA ASN A 268 45.53 39.01 -8.18
C ASN A 268 45.42 40.37 -7.47
N ALA A 269 46.35 40.61 -6.55
CA ALA A 269 46.72 41.93 -6.07
C ALA A 269 47.65 42.62 -7.08
N ARG A 270 47.37 43.87 -7.45
CA ARG A 270 48.32 44.92 -7.87
C ARG A 270 47.74 46.29 -7.46
N VAL A 271 48.38 46.99 -6.53
CA VAL A 271 49.30 48.15 -6.70
C VAL A 271 48.64 49.33 -7.40
#